data_AF-A0A0S4LS55-F1
#
_entry.id   AF-A0A0S4LS55-F1
#
_cell.length_a   1.000
_cell.length_b   1.000
_cell.length_c   1.000
_cell.angle_alpha   90.00
_cell.angle_beta   90.00
_cell.angle_gamma   90.00
#
_symmetry.space_group_name_H-M   'P 1'
#
loop_
_entity.id
_entity.type
_entity.pdbx_description
1 polymer ?
#
loop_
_entity_poly.entity_id
_entity_poly.type
_entity_poly.pdbx_seq_one_letter_code
_entity_poly.pdbx_strand_id
1 'polypeptide(L)'
;MVKRNRTVPGNIFMAAIALALLSMPSCKLRQNLLIYQSETFSVELRELPGGYPPINHFHHPYTMPPEAIFNVLESLTYDAATVLPFSKTHLRKVFTRSQAEQLAPELSKALSLAPPQQVTAFTIADTEKPDRQTTGFVFVLNEEVHLIIENLRRPRYEGEQNTYQQPVSNWKLRPTGIQRLYTRRSDGKGTMTNWIITPLR
;
A
#
# COMPACT_ATOMS: atom_id res chain seq x y z
N MET A 1 -41.62 5.03 -69.35
CA MET A 1 -42.39 4.88 -68.09
C MET A 1 -41.46 4.44 -66.97
N VAL A 2 -41.61 5.07 -65.82
CA VAL A 2 -40.75 5.02 -64.62
C VAL A 2 -40.99 3.74 -63.81
N LYS A 3 -39.93 3.14 -63.24
CA LYS A 3 -39.99 2.55 -61.88
C LYS A 3 -38.59 2.52 -61.23
N ARG A 4 -38.31 3.56 -60.44
CA ARG A 4 -37.22 3.61 -59.45
C ARG A 4 -37.64 2.72 -58.28
N ASN A 5 -36.98 1.59 -58.06
CA ASN A 5 -37.07 0.88 -56.78
C ASN A 5 -36.06 1.48 -55.80
N ARG A 6 -36.57 2.25 -54.84
CA ARG A 6 -35.84 2.67 -53.64
C ARG A 6 -35.67 1.45 -52.73
N THR A 7 -34.46 0.96 -52.58
CA THR A 7 -34.08 0.14 -51.43
C THR A 7 -33.81 1.06 -50.25
N VAL A 8 -34.65 0.94 -49.23
CA VAL A 8 -34.59 1.67 -47.96
C VAL A 8 -33.42 1.11 -47.13
N PRO A 9 -32.45 1.93 -46.68
CA PRO A 9 -31.36 1.48 -45.81
C PRO A 9 -31.83 1.52 -44.34
N GLY A 10 -32.84 0.71 -44.00
CA GLY A 10 -33.47 0.74 -42.66
C GLY A 10 -32.73 -0.07 -41.60
N ASN A 11 -31.89 -1.04 -41.99
CA ASN A 11 -31.33 -2.02 -41.04
C ASN A 11 -29.93 -1.69 -40.52
N ILE A 12 -29.19 -0.78 -41.17
CA ILE A 12 -27.81 -0.48 -40.76
C ILE A 12 -27.79 0.47 -39.56
N PHE A 13 -28.74 1.42 -39.51
CA PHE A 13 -28.81 2.39 -38.42
C PHE A 13 -29.19 1.77 -37.06
N MET A 14 -30.11 0.80 -37.04
CA MET A 14 -30.53 0.15 -35.80
C MET A 14 -29.45 -0.79 -35.23
N ALA A 15 -28.67 -1.45 -36.09
CA ALA A 15 -27.55 -2.30 -35.67
C ALA A 15 -26.39 -1.49 -35.09
N ALA A 16 -26.11 -0.30 -35.65
CA ALA A 16 -25.07 0.59 -35.14
C ALA A 16 -25.42 1.17 -33.76
N ILE A 17 -26.70 1.49 -33.52
CA ILE A 17 -27.17 1.99 -32.21
C ILE A 17 -27.10 0.89 -31.14
N ALA A 18 -27.43 -0.36 -31.48
CA ALA A 18 -27.33 -1.49 -30.56
C ALA A 18 -25.88 -1.85 -30.19
N LEU A 19 -24.94 -1.73 -31.13
CA LEU A 19 -23.51 -1.96 -30.85
C LEU A 19 -22.89 -0.83 -29.99
N ALA A 20 -23.32 0.42 -30.16
CA ALA A 20 -22.84 1.55 -29.36
C ALA A 20 -23.35 1.51 -27.91
N LEU A 21 -24.51 0.89 -27.66
CA LEU A 21 -25.07 0.72 -26.32
C LEU A 21 -24.44 -0.44 -25.52
N LEU A 22 -23.81 -1.40 -26.20
CA LEU A 22 -23.08 -2.52 -25.58
C LEU A 22 -21.61 -2.19 -25.30
N SER A 23 -21.08 -1.12 -25.87
CA SER A 23 -19.73 -0.62 -25.59
C SER A 23 -19.75 0.41 -24.46
N MET A 24 -20.26 0.05 -23.29
CA MET A 24 -19.86 0.78 -22.09
C MET A 24 -18.48 0.24 -21.68
N PRO A 25 -17.41 1.05 -21.67
CA PRO A 25 -16.19 0.65 -20.98
C PRO A 25 -16.55 0.58 -19.50
N SER A 26 -16.86 -0.63 -19.01
CA SER A 26 -16.96 -0.92 -17.58
C SER A 26 -15.57 -0.93 -16.96
N CYS A 27 -14.79 0.13 -17.17
CA CYS A 27 -13.64 0.47 -16.35
C CYS A 27 -14.09 1.62 -15.44
N LYS A 28 -14.94 1.32 -14.46
CA LYS A 28 -14.99 2.16 -13.27
C LYS A 28 -13.66 1.95 -12.57
N LEU A 29 -12.71 2.84 -12.80
CA LEU A 29 -11.56 3.00 -11.92
C LEU A 29 -12.14 3.19 -10.51
N ARG A 30 -12.04 2.17 -9.62
CA ARG A 30 -12.57 2.28 -8.27
C ARG A 30 -11.86 3.46 -7.60
N GLN A 31 -12.63 4.51 -7.29
CA GLN A 31 -12.09 5.70 -6.64
C GLN A 31 -11.54 5.30 -5.27
N ASN A 32 -10.36 5.84 -4.92
CA ASN A 32 -9.80 5.69 -3.59
C ASN A 32 -10.80 6.23 -2.56
N LEU A 33 -11.13 5.44 -1.53
CA LEU A 33 -12.03 5.88 -0.47
C LEU A 33 -11.21 6.43 0.69
N LEU A 34 -11.27 7.75 0.88
CA LEU A 34 -10.58 8.42 1.97
C LEU A 34 -11.23 8.08 3.32
N ILE A 35 -10.46 7.51 4.25
CA ILE A 35 -10.91 7.19 5.61
C ILE A 35 -10.59 8.34 6.56
N TYR A 36 -9.39 8.90 6.42
CA TYR A 36 -8.90 10.01 7.22
C TYR A 36 -7.88 10.84 6.45
N GLN A 37 -7.86 12.15 6.67
CA GLN A 37 -6.84 13.05 6.16
C GLN A 37 -6.58 14.20 7.13
N SER A 38 -5.31 14.51 7.33
CA SER A 38 -4.81 15.68 8.04
C SER A 38 -3.59 16.25 7.29
N GLU A 39 -2.99 17.31 7.84
CA GLU A 39 -1.77 17.89 7.29
C GLU A 39 -0.57 16.92 7.37
N THR A 40 -0.53 16.06 8.40
CA THR A 40 0.64 15.22 8.67
C THR A 40 0.42 13.75 8.36
N PHE A 41 -0.82 13.29 8.14
CA PHE A 41 -1.06 11.91 7.73
C PHE A 41 -2.42 11.70 7.06
N SER A 42 -2.52 10.62 6.27
CA SER A 42 -3.75 10.18 5.64
C SER A 42 -3.86 8.65 5.62
N VAL A 43 -5.10 8.17 5.60
CA VAL A 43 -5.46 6.76 5.44
C VAL A 43 -6.57 6.67 4.40
N GLU A 44 -6.37 5.84 3.38
CA GLU A 44 -7.32 5.64 2.29
C GLU A 44 -7.42 4.16 1.91
N LEU A 45 -8.55 3.75 1.34
CA LEU A 45 -8.72 2.44 0.74
C LEU A 45 -8.50 2.54 -0.77
N ARG A 46 -7.65 1.67 -1.31
CA ARG A 46 -7.33 1.65 -2.74
C ARG A 46 -6.91 0.26 -3.19
N GLU A 47 -6.82 0.06 -4.49
CA GLU A 47 -6.26 -1.17 -5.05
C GLU A 47 -4.75 -1.23 -4.78
N LEU A 48 -4.26 -2.45 -4.52
CA LEU A 48 -2.83 -2.69 -4.39
C LEU A 48 -2.18 -2.45 -5.77
N PRO A 49 -1.18 -1.55 -5.88
CA PRO A 49 -0.62 -1.21 -7.18
C PRO A 49 0.13 -2.40 -7.81
N GLY A 50 0.38 -2.33 -9.11
CA GLY A 50 1.19 -3.33 -9.81
C GLY A 50 2.60 -3.44 -9.23
N GLY A 51 3.18 -4.64 -9.27
CA GLY A 51 4.52 -4.93 -8.74
C GLY A 51 4.53 -5.88 -7.55
N TYR A 52 3.37 -6.04 -6.90
CA TYR A 52 3.16 -7.06 -5.86
C TYR A 52 2.64 -8.37 -6.48
N PRO A 53 2.82 -9.52 -5.80
CA PRO A 53 2.22 -10.79 -6.18
C PRO A 53 0.69 -10.67 -6.33
N PRO A 54 0.08 -11.38 -7.28
CA PRO A 54 -1.37 -11.36 -7.44
C PRO A 54 -2.04 -11.95 -6.21
N ILE A 55 -2.88 -11.15 -5.54
CA ILE A 55 -3.71 -11.57 -4.41
C ILE A 55 -5.16 -11.48 -4.90
N ASN A 56 -5.85 -12.62 -4.97
CA ASN A 56 -7.19 -12.69 -5.55
C ASN A 56 -8.23 -11.97 -4.68
N HIS A 57 -8.21 -12.23 -3.37
CA HIS A 57 -9.13 -11.62 -2.40
C HIS A 57 -8.43 -11.47 -1.05
N PHE A 58 -8.49 -10.27 -0.47
CA PHE A 58 -8.10 -10.02 0.91
C PHE A 58 -9.21 -10.50 1.86
N HIS A 59 -8.84 -10.88 3.08
CA HIS A 59 -9.79 -11.30 4.12
C HIS A 59 -10.36 -10.06 4.83
N HIS A 60 -11.01 -9.20 4.05
CA HIS A 60 -11.67 -7.98 4.52
C HIS A 60 -13.19 -8.05 4.31
N PRO A 61 -14.00 -7.33 5.11
CA PRO A 61 -13.59 -6.49 6.24
C PRO A 61 -13.03 -7.32 7.41
N TYR A 62 -12.09 -6.75 8.16
CA TYR A 62 -11.50 -7.38 9.34
C TYR A 62 -11.47 -6.41 10.50
N THR A 63 -12.03 -6.82 11.64
CA THR A 63 -12.04 -5.99 12.85
C THR A 63 -10.84 -6.35 13.72
N MET A 64 -9.93 -5.40 13.86
CA MET A 64 -8.79 -5.50 14.76
C MET A 64 -8.83 -4.33 15.75
N PRO A 65 -8.67 -4.56 17.07
CA PRO A 65 -8.63 -3.46 18.03
C PRO A 65 -7.44 -2.53 17.74
N PRO A 66 -7.58 -1.20 17.91
CA PRO A 66 -6.49 -0.25 17.69
C PRO A 66 -5.20 -0.62 18.43
N GLU A 67 -5.30 -1.17 19.63
CA GLU A 67 -4.17 -1.60 20.45
C GLU A 67 -3.35 -2.71 19.77
N ALA A 68 -3.99 -3.63 19.05
CA ALA A 68 -3.29 -4.67 18.31
C ALA A 68 -2.53 -4.07 17.11
N ILE A 69 -3.12 -3.11 16.40
CA ILE A 69 -2.43 -2.40 15.31
C ILE A 69 -1.27 -1.59 15.84
N PHE A 70 -1.46 -0.88 16.96
CA PHE A 70 -0.40 -0.14 17.64
C PHE A 70 0.81 -1.04 17.93
N ASN A 71 0.58 -2.21 18.53
CA ASN A 71 1.65 -3.17 18.84
C ASN A 71 2.37 -3.65 17.57
N VAL A 72 1.63 -3.91 16.48
CA VAL A 72 2.22 -4.24 15.18
C VAL A 72 3.11 -3.09 14.70
N LEU A 73 2.61 -1.86 14.66
CA LEU A 73 3.36 -0.69 14.19
C LEU A 73 4.60 -0.39 15.05
N GLU A 74 4.46 -0.44 16.37
CA GLU A 74 5.53 -0.15 17.33
C GLU A 74 6.66 -1.18 17.24
N SER A 75 6.34 -2.44 16.97
CA SER A 75 7.34 -3.51 16.84
C SER A 75 8.19 -3.39 15.57
N LEU A 76 7.73 -2.66 14.54
CA LEU A 76 8.43 -2.58 13.26
C LEU A 76 9.78 -1.88 13.38
N THR A 77 10.81 -2.61 12.97
CA THR A 77 12.17 -2.10 12.87
C THR A 77 12.73 -2.32 11.48
N TYR A 78 13.70 -1.50 11.12
CA TYR A 78 14.45 -1.63 9.89
C TYR A 78 15.94 -1.48 10.15
N ASP A 79 16.70 -2.11 9.27
CA ASP A 79 18.14 -2.00 9.20
C ASP A 79 18.51 -0.89 8.22
N ALA A 80 19.13 0.17 8.72
CA ALA A 80 19.74 1.19 7.88
C ALA A 80 21.12 0.68 7.46
N ALA A 81 21.25 0.24 6.20
CA ALA A 81 22.52 -0.25 5.68
C ALA A 81 23.61 0.81 5.91
N THR A 82 24.59 0.46 6.73
CA THR A 82 25.74 1.31 7.00
C THR A 82 26.76 1.19 5.88
N VAL A 83 27.28 2.33 5.43
CA VAL A 83 28.27 2.41 4.34
C VAL A 83 29.64 1.85 4.75
N LEU A 84 29.89 1.66 6.04
CA LEU A 84 31.19 1.22 6.57
C LEU A 84 31.19 -0.29 6.88
N PRO A 85 32.23 -1.03 6.44
CA PRO A 85 32.28 -2.51 6.52
C PRO A 85 32.39 -3.11 7.94
N PHE A 86 32.43 -2.30 9.00
CA PHE A 86 32.55 -2.75 10.39
C PHE A 86 31.63 -2.01 11.37
N SER A 87 30.75 -1.13 10.88
CA SER A 87 29.80 -0.46 11.76
C SER A 87 28.65 -1.40 12.10
N LYS A 88 28.30 -1.48 13.39
CA LYS A 88 27.11 -2.19 13.86
C LYS A 88 25.89 -1.66 13.10
N THR A 89 25.10 -2.55 12.51
CA THR A 89 23.81 -2.22 11.94
C THR A 89 22.90 -1.72 13.06
N HIS A 90 22.49 -0.47 12.97
CA HIS A 90 21.62 0.13 13.98
C HIS A 90 20.17 -0.14 13.57
N LEU A 91 19.50 -0.96 14.37
CA LEU A 91 18.06 -1.17 14.25
C LEU A 91 17.34 0.15 14.57
N ARG A 92 16.52 0.60 13.64
CA ARG A 92 15.72 1.82 13.80
C ARG A 92 14.25 1.47 13.73
N LYS A 93 13.43 2.22 14.45
CA LYS A 93 11.97 2.08 14.39
C LYS A 93 11.45 2.67 13.08
N VAL A 94 10.49 1.99 12.46
CA VAL A 94 9.81 2.49 11.24
C VAL A 94 8.89 3.66 11.59
N PHE A 95 8.19 3.55 12.71
CA PHE A 95 7.29 4.56 13.25
C PHE A 95 7.77 5.01 14.63
N THR A 96 7.63 6.29 14.93
CA THR A 96 7.69 6.72 16.34
C THR A 96 6.45 6.23 17.08
N ARG A 97 6.52 6.17 18.41
CA ARG A 97 5.36 5.79 19.23
C ARG A 97 4.15 6.69 18.97
N SER A 98 4.36 8.00 18.92
CA SER A 98 3.30 8.97 18.62
C SER A 98 2.68 8.76 17.24
N GLN A 99 3.50 8.43 16.22
CA GLN A 99 2.99 8.09 14.88
C GLN A 99 2.16 6.80 14.90
N ALA A 100 2.57 5.79 15.67
CA ALA A 100 1.82 4.55 15.83
C ALA A 100 0.49 4.79 16.55
N GLU A 101 0.48 5.62 17.61
CA GLU A 101 -0.73 6.01 18.35
C GLU A 101 -1.74 6.74 17.45
N GLN A 102 -1.27 7.58 16.54
CA GLN A 102 -2.12 8.29 15.57
C GLN A 102 -2.66 7.38 14.47
N LEU A 103 -1.83 6.49 13.91
CA LEU A 103 -2.23 5.61 12.81
C LEU A 103 -3.15 4.46 13.25
N ALA A 104 -2.90 3.90 14.44
CA ALA A 104 -3.61 2.72 14.93
C ALA A 104 -5.15 2.79 14.85
N PRO A 105 -5.82 3.85 15.35
CA PRO A 105 -7.28 3.94 15.29
C PRO A 105 -7.81 4.05 13.85
N GLU A 106 -7.14 4.83 13.01
CA GLU A 106 -7.59 5.04 11.62
C GLU A 106 -7.34 3.81 10.74
N LEU A 107 -6.24 3.09 10.95
CA LEU A 107 -6.00 1.80 10.31
C LEU A 107 -7.00 0.73 10.80
N SER A 108 -7.34 0.71 12.09
CA SER A 108 -8.36 -0.20 12.63
C SER A 108 -9.70 0.01 11.94
N LYS A 109 -10.12 1.27 11.86
CA LYS A 109 -11.32 1.68 11.15
C LYS A 109 -11.25 1.31 9.67
N ALA A 110 -10.14 1.61 8.98
CA ALA A 110 -9.98 1.30 7.57
C ALA A 110 -10.06 -0.20 7.28
N LEU A 111 -9.40 -1.05 8.06
CA LEU A 111 -9.45 -2.51 7.90
C LEU A 111 -10.87 -3.07 8.12
N SER A 112 -11.65 -2.45 9.01
CA SER A 112 -13.06 -2.82 9.26
C SER A 112 -14.01 -2.40 8.14
N LEU A 113 -13.61 -1.43 7.31
CA LEU A 113 -14.41 -0.91 6.19
C LEU A 113 -13.90 -1.40 4.83
N ALA A 114 -12.68 -1.94 4.77
CA ALA A 114 -12.04 -2.37 3.54
C ALA A 114 -12.88 -3.44 2.81
N PRO A 115 -13.16 -3.29 1.51
CA PRO A 115 -13.70 -4.39 0.72
C PRO A 115 -12.59 -5.42 0.39
N PRO A 116 -12.95 -6.67 0.03
CA PRO A 116 -11.97 -7.74 -0.27
C PRO A 116 -11.01 -7.45 -1.43
N GLN A 117 -11.22 -6.41 -2.23
CA GLN A 117 -10.36 -6.05 -3.36
C GLN A 117 -9.48 -4.82 -3.08
N GLN A 118 -9.61 -4.18 -1.92
CA GLN A 118 -8.83 -3.00 -1.58
C GLN A 118 -7.94 -3.27 -0.37
N VAL A 119 -6.84 -2.54 -0.31
CA VAL A 119 -5.92 -2.47 0.82
C VAL A 119 -6.04 -1.11 1.48
N THR A 120 -5.67 -1.05 2.74
CA THR A 120 -5.54 0.23 3.45
C THR A 120 -4.18 0.83 3.13
N ALA A 121 -4.15 1.95 2.43
CA ALA A 121 -2.94 2.73 2.22
C ALA A 121 -2.82 3.81 3.29
N PHE A 122 -1.60 4.07 3.74
CA PHE A 122 -1.30 5.12 4.70
C PHE A 122 -0.12 5.95 4.25
N THR A 123 -0.14 7.21 4.66
CA THR A 123 0.97 8.16 4.56
C THR A 123 1.08 8.87 5.89
N ILE A 124 2.27 8.92 6.47
CA ILE A 124 2.54 9.71 7.68
C ILE A 124 3.85 10.49 7.54
N ALA A 125 3.76 11.80 7.72
CA ALA A 125 4.86 12.73 7.68
C ALA A 125 5.44 12.97 9.09
N ASP A 126 6.67 13.46 9.12
CA ASP A 126 7.29 14.00 10.32
C ASP A 126 6.75 15.40 10.61
N THR A 127 6.32 15.65 11.85
CA THR A 127 5.78 16.96 12.27
C THR A 127 6.78 18.09 12.07
N GLU A 128 8.07 17.80 12.28
CA GLU A 128 9.14 18.80 12.14
C GLU A 128 9.63 18.95 10.68
N LYS A 129 9.42 17.92 9.85
CA LYS A 129 10.00 17.79 8.51
C LYS A 129 9.01 17.11 7.55
N PRO A 130 8.00 17.84 7.05
CA PRO A 130 6.90 17.26 6.27
C PRO A 130 7.33 16.66 4.92
N ASP A 131 8.52 17.01 4.43
CA ASP A 131 9.17 16.37 3.28
C ASP A 131 9.53 14.90 3.54
N ARG A 132 9.59 14.48 4.81
CA ARG A 132 9.95 13.13 5.23
C ARG A 132 8.71 12.34 5.61
N GLN A 133 8.33 11.41 4.74
CA GLN A 133 7.11 10.64 4.86
C GLN A 133 7.39 9.14 4.88
N THR A 134 6.65 8.41 5.69
CA THR A 134 6.53 6.96 5.60
C THR A 134 5.21 6.63 4.94
N THR A 135 5.24 5.87 3.85
CA THR A 135 4.04 5.43 3.12
C THR A 135 4.02 3.92 3.01
N GLY A 136 2.84 3.34 2.96
CA GLY A 136 2.71 1.90 2.87
C GLY A 136 1.29 1.40 2.76
N PHE A 137 1.16 0.08 2.81
CA PHE A 137 -0.10 -0.63 2.78
C PHE A 137 -0.25 -1.57 3.97
N VAL A 138 -1.48 -1.72 4.43
CA VAL A 138 -1.89 -2.69 5.45
C VAL A 138 -3.12 -3.43 4.94
N PHE A 139 -3.10 -4.75 5.06
CA PHE A 139 -4.24 -5.61 4.76
C PHE A 139 -4.17 -6.91 5.54
N VAL A 140 -5.28 -7.64 5.59
CA VAL A 140 -5.38 -8.93 6.26
C VAL A 140 -5.58 -10.03 5.23
N LEU A 141 -4.82 -11.11 5.36
CA LEU A 141 -4.92 -12.29 4.51
C LEU A 141 -4.57 -13.52 5.35
N ASN A 142 -5.36 -14.59 5.24
CA ASN A 142 -5.11 -15.87 5.93
C ASN A 142 -4.85 -15.77 7.44
N GLU A 143 -5.59 -14.91 8.15
CA GLU A 143 -5.37 -14.64 9.59
C GLU A 143 -3.99 -14.04 9.91
N GLU A 144 -3.39 -13.33 8.95
CA GLU A 144 -2.13 -12.60 9.10
C GLU A 144 -2.33 -11.13 8.71
N VAL A 145 -1.68 -10.22 9.44
CA VAL A 145 -1.53 -8.82 9.02
C VAL A 145 -0.34 -8.72 8.09
N HIS A 146 -0.59 -8.22 6.89
CA HIS A 146 0.42 -7.88 5.92
C HIS A 146 0.66 -6.38 5.95
N LEU A 147 1.92 -5.98 6.12
CA LEU A 147 2.33 -4.59 6.13
C LEU A 147 3.49 -4.40 5.16
N ILE A 148 3.29 -3.48 4.21
CA ILE A 148 4.25 -3.14 3.17
C ILE A 148 4.67 -1.69 3.37
N ILE A 149 5.96 -1.43 3.46
CA ILE A 149 6.52 -0.07 3.48
C ILE A 149 7.00 0.27 2.06
N GLU A 150 6.42 1.29 1.43
CA GLU A 150 6.86 1.76 0.12
C GLU A 150 7.96 2.81 0.25
N ASN A 151 7.68 3.86 1.03
CA ASN A 151 8.64 4.89 1.35
C ASN A 151 8.82 4.94 2.86
N LEU A 152 10.06 5.19 3.28
CA LEU A 152 10.43 5.27 4.67
C LEU A 152 10.94 6.67 4.97
N ARG A 153 10.42 7.31 6.02
CA ARG A 153 11.01 8.53 6.59
C ARG A 153 12.47 8.26 6.92
N ARG A 154 13.40 8.96 6.25
CA ARG A 154 14.83 8.88 6.56
C ARG A 154 15.34 10.20 7.11
N PRO A 155 16.14 10.18 8.19
CA PRO A 155 16.94 11.34 8.50
C PRO A 155 17.97 11.53 7.39
N ARG A 156 17.81 12.57 6.56
CA ARG A 156 18.97 13.18 5.90
C ARG A 156 19.87 13.68 7.03
N TYR A 157 21.12 13.24 7.02
CA TYR A 157 22.16 13.62 7.97
C TYR A 157 22.13 15.13 8.26
N GLU A 158 22.45 15.51 9.50
CA GLU A 158 22.45 16.89 10.02
C GLU A 158 23.62 17.77 9.54
N GLY A 159 24.25 17.42 8.41
CA GLY A 159 25.34 18.17 7.80
C GLY A 159 25.04 18.37 6.32
N GLU A 160 24.12 19.28 6.02
CA GLU A 160 23.73 19.56 4.65
C GLU A 160 24.73 20.54 4.01
N GLN A 161 25.70 19.99 3.27
CA GLN A 161 26.29 20.66 2.11
C GLN A 161 26.60 19.64 1.01
N ASN A 162 25.94 19.87 -0.13
CA ASN A 162 26.40 19.64 -1.50
C ASN A 162 26.42 18.21 -2.09
N THR A 163 25.72 18.12 -3.23
CA THR A 163 26.22 17.56 -4.51
C THR A 163 26.77 16.14 -4.55
N TYR A 164 26.42 15.28 -3.60
CA TYR A 164 26.62 13.84 -3.74
C TYR A 164 25.28 13.14 -3.59
N GLN A 165 24.80 12.57 -4.69
CA GLN A 165 23.69 11.63 -4.67
C GLN A 165 24.11 10.45 -3.79
N GLN A 166 23.70 10.47 -2.53
CA GLN A 166 23.87 9.30 -1.68
C GLN A 166 23.21 8.12 -2.37
N PRO A 167 23.89 6.98 -2.54
CA PRO A 167 23.24 5.79 -3.07
C PRO A 167 22.02 5.50 -2.21
N VAL A 168 20.91 5.14 -2.84
CA VAL A 168 19.67 4.76 -2.17
C VAL A 168 20.03 3.65 -1.19
N SER A 169 20.16 4.00 0.10
CA SER A 169 20.52 3.03 1.13
C SER A 169 19.54 1.86 1.04
N ASN A 170 20.08 0.65 0.85
CA ASN A 170 19.34 -0.61 0.76
C ASN A 170 18.80 -0.98 2.16
N TRP A 171 17.82 -0.23 2.65
CA TRP A 171 17.14 -0.54 3.90
C TRP A 171 16.33 -1.82 3.77
N LYS A 172 16.17 -2.52 4.89
CA LYS A 172 15.39 -3.76 4.96
C LYS A 172 14.64 -3.80 6.27
N LEU A 173 13.36 -4.14 6.23
CA LEU A 173 12.60 -4.46 7.42
C LEU A 173 13.26 -5.64 8.14
N ARG A 174 13.27 -5.56 9.47
CA ARG A 174 13.77 -6.61 10.35
C ARG A 174 12.60 -7.14 11.15
N PRO A 175 12.14 -8.36 10.86
CA PRO A 175 11.09 -8.99 11.65
C PRO A 175 11.51 -9.12 13.11
N THR A 176 10.55 -8.96 14.02
CA THR A 176 10.73 -9.15 15.45
C THR A 176 9.66 -10.08 16.01
N GLY A 177 9.99 -10.88 17.03
CA GLY A 177 9.04 -11.82 17.64
C GLY A 177 8.47 -12.82 16.63
N ILE A 178 7.14 -12.83 16.48
CA ILE A 178 6.40 -13.72 15.58
C ILE A 178 6.36 -13.24 14.11
N GLN A 179 6.96 -12.09 13.82
CA GLN A 179 6.94 -11.52 12.47
C GLN A 179 7.84 -12.30 11.51
N ARG A 180 7.48 -12.27 10.23
CA ARG A 180 8.30 -12.82 9.13
C ARG A 180 8.29 -11.89 7.92
N LEU A 181 9.33 -11.97 7.09
CA LEU A 181 9.31 -11.31 5.79
C LEU A 181 8.46 -12.09 4.80
N TYR A 182 7.82 -11.39 3.87
CA TYR A 182 7.17 -12.04 2.75
C TYR A 182 8.20 -12.69 1.82
N THR A 183 7.97 -13.96 1.48
CA THR A 183 8.78 -14.71 0.52
C THR A 183 7.90 -15.11 -0.67
N ARG A 184 8.34 -14.78 -1.89
CA ARG A 184 7.62 -15.20 -3.12
C ARG A 184 7.64 -16.72 -3.30
N ARG A 185 8.64 -17.40 -2.73
CA ARG A 185 8.83 -18.84 -2.80
C ARG A 185 8.98 -19.42 -1.39
N SER A 186 8.58 -20.68 -1.24
CA SER A 186 8.70 -21.45 0.01
C SER A 186 10.15 -21.69 0.44
N ASP A 187 11.12 -21.61 -0.49
CA ASP A 187 12.57 -21.74 -0.25
C ASP A 187 13.24 -20.43 0.21
N GLY A 188 12.47 -19.34 0.37
CA GLY A 188 12.99 -18.03 0.74
C GLY A 188 13.68 -17.27 -0.40
N LYS A 189 13.72 -17.79 -1.64
CA LYS A 189 14.23 -17.02 -2.78
C LYS A 189 13.18 -16.00 -3.24
N GLY A 190 13.59 -14.75 -3.43
CA GLY A 190 12.70 -13.65 -3.83
C GLY A 190 11.94 -13.01 -2.66
N THR A 191 12.56 -12.93 -1.48
CA THR A 191 12.07 -12.19 -0.32
C THR A 191 11.90 -10.71 -0.62
N MET A 192 10.73 -10.15 -0.30
CA MET A 192 10.49 -8.72 -0.36
C MET A 192 10.89 -8.09 0.97
N THR A 193 11.98 -7.32 0.98
CA THR A 193 12.58 -6.79 2.21
C THR A 193 11.79 -5.66 2.86
N ASN A 194 10.74 -5.19 2.18
CA ASN A 194 9.87 -4.11 2.64
C ASN A 194 8.47 -4.61 3.04
N TRP A 195 8.25 -5.93 3.08
CA TRP A 195 6.97 -6.53 3.41
C TRP A 195 7.11 -7.47 4.62
N ILE A 196 6.49 -7.08 5.73
CA ILE A 196 6.38 -7.88 6.96
C ILE A 196 4.98 -8.49 7.05
N ILE A 197 4.95 -9.72 7.57
CA ILE A 197 3.76 -10.47 7.90
C ILE A 197 3.78 -10.71 9.41
N THR A 198 2.68 -10.39 10.08
CA THR A 198 2.49 -10.66 11.51
C THR A 198 1.28 -11.59 11.68
N PRO A 199 1.47 -12.81 12.21
CA PRO A 199 0.35 -13.69 12.55
C PRO A 199 -0.57 -13.06 13.59
N LEU A 200 -1.87 -13.32 13.49
CA LEU A 200 -2.88 -12.84 14.45
C LEU A 200 -3.06 -13.78 15.66
N ARG A 201 -2.46 -14.98 15.60
CA ARG A 201 -2.54 -16.03 16.62
C ARG A 201 -1.14 -16.54 16.96
#